data_AF-A0A537LUD7-F1
#
_entry.id   AF-A0A537LUD7-F1
#
_cell.length_a   1.000
_cell.length_b   1.000
_cell.length_c   1.000
_cell.angle_alpha   90.00
_cell.angle_beta   90.00
_cell.angle_gamma   90.00
#
_symmetry.space_group_name_H-M   'P 1'
#
loop_
_entity.id
_entity.type
_entity.pdbx_description
1 polymer ?
#
loop_
_entity_poly.entity_id
_entity_poly.type
_entity_poly.pdbx_seq_one_letter_code
_entity_poly.pdbx_strand_id
1 'polypeptide(L)' 'RVSLAADPVEEVKVGFEVLKSLGLRMKGPILVACPSCGRADVDIVALAEEVERRLQQYPVPVKVAVMGCA' A
#
# COMPACT_ATOMS: atom_id res chain seq x y z
N ARG A 1 12.24 9.41 -12.05
CA ARG A 1 11.70 8.43 -13.02
C ARG A 1 12.15 7.06 -12.56
N VAL A 2 11.26 6.08 -12.54
CA VAL A 2 11.58 4.67 -12.27
C VAL A 2 11.50 3.94 -13.61
N SER A 3 12.51 3.16 -13.98
CA SER A 3 12.50 2.42 -15.25
C SER A 3 11.96 1.01 -14.99
N LEU A 4 10.81 0.67 -15.55
CA LEU A 4 10.20 -0.66 -15.44
C LEU A 4 9.99 -1.28 -16.82
N ALA A 5 10.09 -2.60 -16.92
CA ALA A 5 9.67 -3.34 -18.11
C ALA A 5 8.13 -3.54 -18.10
N ALA A 6 7.39 -2.45 -17.92
CA ALA A 6 5.94 -2.43 -17.75
C ALA A 6 5.35 -1.17 -18.40
N ASP A 7 4.03 -1.00 -18.30
CA ASP A 7 3.35 0.20 -18.80
C ASP A 7 3.93 1.49 -18.16
N PRO A 8 4.13 2.58 -18.94
CA PRO A 8 4.64 3.85 -18.40
C PRO A 8 3.83 4.41 -17.23
N VAL A 9 2.55 4.09 -17.11
CA VAL A 9 1.71 4.49 -15.97
C VAL A 9 2.18 3.83 -14.66
N GLU A 10 2.68 2.60 -14.71
CA GLU A 10 3.26 1.91 -13.55
C GLU A 10 4.57 2.58 -13.10
N GLU A 11 5.40 3.09 -14.02
CA GLU A 11 6.60 3.86 -13.68
C GLU A 11 6.25 5.09 -12.83
N VAL A 12 5.13 5.76 -13.15
CA VAL A 12 4.65 6.93 -12.41
C VAL A 12 4.16 6.50 -11.02
N LYS A 13 3.35 5.44 -10.93
CA LYS A 13 2.83 4.93 -9.64
C LYS A 13 3.97 4.55 -8.69
N VAL A 14 4.91 3.72 -9.15
CA VAL A 14 6.06 3.28 -8.34
C VAL A 14 6.94 4.47 -7.96
N GLY A 15 7.13 5.44 -8.86
CA GLY A 15 7.84 6.67 -8.55
C GLY A 15 7.22 7.45 -7.37
N PHE A 16 5.89 7.52 -7.29
CA PHE A 16 5.20 8.13 -6.15
C PHE A 16 5.33 7.28 -4.88
N GLU A 17 5.28 5.95 -4.96
CA GLU A 17 5.44 5.06 -3.80
C GLU A 17 6.84 5.14 -3.17
N VAL A 18 7.89 5.32 -3.99
CA VAL A 18 9.25 5.55 -3.48
C VAL A 18 9.34 6.87 -2.69
N LEU A 19 8.79 7.96 -3.25
CA LEU A 19 8.79 9.26 -2.58
C LEU A 19 7.96 9.23 -1.28
N LYS A 20 6.88 8.47 -1.28
CA LYS A 20 5.99 8.28 -0.12
C LYS A 20 6.68 7.50 1.00
N SER A 21 7.46 6.48 0.66
CA SER A 21 8.25 5.68 1.62
C SER A 21 9.31 6.52 2.34
N LEU A 22 9.83 7.57 1.68
CA LEU A 22 10.82 8.50 2.25
C LEU A 22 10.17 9.76 2.88
N GLY A 23 8.84 9.87 2.87
CA GLY A 23 8.13 11.04 3.40
C GLY A 23 8.32 12.33 2.58
N LEU A 24 8.86 12.24 1.36
CA LEU A 24 9.15 13.41 0.51
C LEU A 24 7.93 13.91 -0.24
N ARG A 25 6.98 13.02 -0.56
CA ARG A 25 5.71 13.38 -1.22
C ARG A 25 4.64 12.34 -0.89
N MET A 26 3.45 12.80 -0.48
CA MET A 26 2.30 11.93 -0.23
C MET A 26 1.23 12.14 -1.31
N LYS A 27 0.80 11.05 -1.94
CA LYS A 27 -0.30 11.04 -2.91
C LYS A 27 -1.12 9.77 -2.67
N GLY A 28 -2.41 9.93 -2.42
CA GLY A 28 -3.30 8.82 -2.12
C GLY A 28 -3.04 8.17 -0.75
N PRO A 29 -3.81 7.12 -0.42
CA PRO A 29 -3.78 6.47 0.87
C PRO A 29 -2.53 5.62 1.07
N ILE A 30 -2.14 5.43 2.32
CA ILE A 30 -1.01 4.61 2.74
C ILE A 30 -1.57 3.40 3.47
N LEU A 31 -1.43 2.21 2.88
CA LEU A 31 -1.74 0.96 3.56
C LEU A 31 -0.48 0.42 4.23
N VAL A 32 -0.57 0.09 5.52
CA VAL A 32 0.46 -0.63 6.26
C VAL A 32 -0.13 -1.94 6.73
N ALA A 33 0.41 -3.06 6.28
CA ALA A 33 -0.07 -4.38 6.67
C ALA A 33 0.97 -5.10 7.53
N CYS A 34 0.49 -5.89 8.49
CA CYS A 34 1.32 -6.90 9.15
C CYS A 34 1.81 -7.92 8.09
N PRO A 35 3.09 -8.33 8.08
CA PRO A 35 3.63 -9.26 7.07
C PRO A 35 3.04 -10.69 7.13
N SER A 36 2.10 -10.95 8.04
CA SER A 36 1.67 -12.26 8.51
C SER A 36 2.83 -13.06 9.13
N CYS A 37 2.62 -13.53 10.35
CA CYS A 37 3.54 -14.43 11.03
C CYS A 37 2.73 -15.57 11.64
N GLY A 38 3.36 -16.57 12.27
CA GLY A 38 2.63 -17.69 12.88
C GLY A 38 1.67 -17.31 14.02
N ARG A 39 1.57 -16.03 14.37
CA ARG A 39 0.60 -15.47 15.35
C ARG A 39 -0.64 -14.89 14.68
N ALA A 40 -0.76 -14.95 13.37
CA ALA A 40 -1.90 -14.44 12.63
C ALA A 40 -3.17 -15.21 13.01
N ASP A 41 -4.16 -14.51 13.57
CA ASP A 41 -5.47 -15.09 13.91
C ASP A 41 -6.44 -15.06 12.72
N VAL A 42 -6.11 -14.27 11.69
CA VAL A 42 -6.93 -14.03 10.50
C VAL A 42 -6.07 -14.10 9.24
N ASP A 43 -6.71 -14.26 8.08
CA ASP A 43 -6.04 -14.11 6.79
C ASP A 43 -5.74 -12.63 6.51
N ILE A 44 -4.59 -12.17 7.01
CA ILE A 44 -4.13 -10.79 6.83
C ILE A 44 -3.89 -10.46 5.36
N VAL A 45 -3.45 -11.43 4.55
CA VAL A 45 -3.11 -11.17 3.15
C VAL A 45 -4.39 -10.83 2.40
N ALA A 46 -5.41 -11.67 2.51
CA ALA A 46 -6.71 -11.42 1.89
C ALA A 46 -7.35 -10.11 2.40
N LEU A 47 -7.24 -9.83 3.70
CA LEU A 47 -7.77 -8.59 4.28
C LEU A 47 -7.04 -7.34 3.77
N ALA A 48 -5.71 -7.40 3.67
CA ALA A 48 -4.90 -6.30 3.17
C ALA A 48 -5.22 -6.00 1.69
N GLU A 49 -5.36 -7.02 0.85
CA GLU A 49 -5.73 -6.87 -0.56
C GLU A 49 -7.12 -6.24 -0.73
N GLU A 50 -8.11 -6.67 0.07
CA GLU A 50 -9.46 -6.08 0.06
C GLU A 50 -9.43 -4.60 0.46
N VAL A 51 -8.66 -4.27 1.51
CA VAL A 51 -8.50 -2.90 1.97
C VAL A 51 -7.78 -2.04 0.93
N GLU A 52 -6.71 -2.55 0.31
CA GLU A 52 -5.99 -1.86 -0.77
C GLU A 52 -6.93 -1.52 -1.93
N ARG A 53 -7.71 -2.49 -2.40
CA ARG A 53 -8.67 -2.31 -3.50
C ARG A 53 -9.71 -1.22 -3.19
N ARG A 54 -10.21 -1.17 -1.96
CA ARG A 54 -11.15 -0.13 -1.54
C ARG A 54 -10.48 1.24 -1.43
N LEU A 55 -9.25 1.28 -0.93
CA LEU A 55 -8.49 2.51 -0.75
C LEU A 55 -8.13 3.18 -2.08
N GLN A 56 -7.93 2.41 -3.16
CA GLN A 56 -7.67 2.97 -4.50
C GLN A 56 -8.75 3.96 -4.99
N GLN A 57 -9.98 3.87 -4.47
CA GLN A 57 -11.08 4.77 -4.83
C GLN A 57 -10.99 6.16 -4.15
N TYR A 58 -10.16 6.30 -3.11
CA TYR A 58 -10.06 7.51 -2.31
C TYR A 58 -8.74 8.24 -2.60
N PRO A 59 -8.77 9.49 -3.11
CA PRO A 59 -7.54 10.25 -3.38
C PRO A 59 -6.91 10.89 -2.13
N VAL A 60 -7.50 10.68 -0.95
CA VAL A 60 -7.14 11.34 0.30
C VAL A 60 -5.89 10.69 0.91
N PRO A 61 -4.92 11.46 1.44
CA PRO A 61 -3.73 10.92 2.10
C PRO A 61 -4.06 10.40 3.50
N VAL A 62 -4.83 9.32 3.59
CA VAL A 62 -5.14 8.62 4.85
C VAL A 62 -4.17 7.47 5.06
N LYS A 63 -3.73 7.26 6.30
CA LYS A 63 -2.91 6.11 6.69
C LYS A 63 -3.80 5.06 7.36
N VAL A 64 -3.84 3.86 6.79
CA VAL A 64 -4.62 2.73 7.27
C VAL A 64 -3.68 1.60 7.65
N ALA A 65 -3.85 1.05 8.85
CA ALA A 65 -3.07 -0.09 9.33
C ALA A 65 -3.96 -1.32 9.44
N VAL A 66 -3.52 -2.44 8.85
CA VAL A 66 -4.17 -3.74 8.94
C VAL A 66 -3.26 -4.67 9.74
N MET A 67 -3.73 -5.05 10.93
CA MET A 67 -2.97 -5.86 11.89
C MET A 67 -3.61 -7.24 12.04
N GLY A 68 -2.77 -8.24 12.29
CA GLY A 68 -3.15 -9.65 12.24
C GLY A 68 -3.36 -10.36 13.56
N CYS A 69 -3.02 -9.69 14.65
CA CYS A 69 -3.07 -10.21 16.01
C CYS A 69 -3.31 -9.03 16.97
N ALA A 70 -3.80 -9.34 18.16
CA ALA A 70 -3.93 -8.39 19.27
C ALA A 70 -2.59 -8.17 20.00
#